data_AF-A0A5Q0LMI3-F1
#
_entry.id   AF-A0A5Q0LMI3-F1
#
_cell.length_a   1.000
_cell.length_b   1.000
_cell.length_c   1.000
_cell.angle_alpha   90.00
_cell.angle_beta   90.00
_cell.angle_gamma   90.00
#
_symmetry.space_group_name_H-M   'P 1'
#
loop_
_entity.id
_entity.type
_entity.pdbx_description
1 polymer ?
#
loop_
_entity_poly.entity_id
_entity_poly.type
_entity_poly.pdbx_seq_one_letter_code
_entity_poly.pdbx_strand_id
1 'polypeptide(L)'
;MTYALFLVALALAFPWGASVAARRLAGVLPPREACWTLTAAAVLMAGGTIAALVGLFHVPFLAVLEQVPLARVVEVWPAAVPMACVAGAVLLVQLVLLVRRWLWHRSLLARAWRSAAEGTGAGDLLVVPGSEVDAFALPGHRGRGGRIVVTSGMVRALKAAEREVLLAHERAHLSGRHHLLSAVVDLATTVHPAARSLRESLGFHLERWADEAAAAAVGDRKVAAAAIARAALAGASRKRRTGDGYPLLSVTSGPVPQRVEALLLPAPAVPQGGARQAGALGLATTVAVLALAALTLAYGLHEYVEHAAVAVRGS
;
A
#
# COMPACT_ATOMS: atom_id res chain seq x y z
N MET A 1 22.46 21.79 -16.22
CA MET A 1 21.05 21.35 -16.39
C MET A 1 20.89 19.86 -16.69
N THR A 2 21.65 19.28 -17.61
CA THR A 2 21.50 17.86 -18.00
C THR A 2 21.57 16.91 -16.80
N TYR A 3 22.49 17.15 -15.86
CA TYR A 3 22.62 16.34 -14.64
C TYR A 3 21.41 16.46 -13.69
N ALA A 4 20.90 17.66 -13.43
CA ALA A 4 19.74 17.84 -12.55
C ALA A 4 18.45 17.24 -13.14
N LEU A 5 18.21 17.43 -14.44
CA LEU A 5 17.08 16.82 -15.14
C LEU A 5 17.22 15.29 -15.22
N PHE A 6 18.44 14.80 -15.46
CA PHE A 6 18.75 13.37 -15.43
C PHE A 6 18.49 12.77 -14.04
N LEU A 7 18.86 13.47 -12.96
CA LEU A 7 18.61 13.03 -11.59
C LEU A 7 17.13 13.03 -11.23
N VAL A 8 16.35 14.03 -11.68
CA VAL A 8 14.88 14.03 -11.51
C VAL A 8 14.24 12.89 -12.31
N ALA A 9 14.66 12.67 -13.56
CA ALA A 9 14.19 11.56 -14.37
C ALA A 9 14.54 10.20 -13.72
N LEU A 10 15.74 10.08 -13.16
CA LEU A 10 16.17 8.88 -12.44
C LEU A 10 15.36 8.69 -11.15
N ALA A 11 15.09 9.75 -10.39
CA ALA A 11 14.27 9.70 -9.17
C ALA A 11 12.81 9.31 -9.47
N LEU A 12 12.27 9.70 -10.62
CA LEU A 12 10.93 9.30 -11.08
C LEU A 12 10.92 7.90 -11.72
N ALA A 13 12.03 7.45 -12.29
CA ALA A 13 12.16 6.11 -12.86
C ALA A 13 12.44 5.03 -11.79
N PHE A 14 13.19 5.38 -10.75
CA PHE A 14 13.64 4.47 -9.68
C PHE A 14 12.51 3.69 -9.01
N PRO A 15 11.32 4.27 -8.70
CA PRO A 15 10.19 3.53 -8.15
C PRO A 15 9.78 2.30 -8.97
N TRP A 16 9.96 2.29 -10.29
CA TRP A 16 9.65 1.11 -11.11
C TRP A 16 10.57 -0.06 -10.75
N GLY A 17 11.88 0.16 -10.73
CA GLY A 17 12.86 -0.87 -10.34
C GLY A 17 12.69 -1.30 -8.88
N ALA A 18 12.48 -0.35 -7.98
CA ALA A 18 12.22 -0.61 -6.57
C ALA A 18 10.97 -1.48 -6.36
N SER A 19 9.91 -1.27 -7.14
CA SER A 19 8.69 -2.07 -7.05
C SER A 19 8.92 -3.54 -7.41
N VAL A 20 9.75 -3.82 -8.43
CA VAL A 20 10.11 -5.18 -8.82
C VAL A 20 10.95 -5.85 -7.74
N ALA A 21 11.98 -5.15 -7.24
CA ALA A 21 12.84 -5.66 -6.18
C ALA A 21 12.04 -5.98 -4.90
N ALA A 22 11.16 -5.07 -4.48
CA ALA A 22 10.31 -5.25 -3.30
C ALA A 22 9.39 -6.47 -3.43
N ARG A 23 8.80 -6.71 -4.61
CA ARG A 23 7.97 -7.91 -4.87
C ARG A 23 8.77 -9.20 -4.85
N ARG A 24 9.99 -9.20 -5.43
CA ARG A 24 10.88 -10.36 -5.40
C ARG A 24 11.29 -10.71 -3.98
N LEU A 25 11.66 -9.69 -3.19
CA LEU A 25 11.98 -9.85 -1.79
C LEU A 25 10.77 -10.35 -0.98
N ALA A 26 9.59 -9.77 -1.20
CA ALA A 26 8.35 -10.23 -0.55
C ALA A 26 8.04 -11.72 -0.82
N GLY A 27 8.35 -12.22 -2.02
CA GLY A 27 8.14 -13.62 -2.39
C GLY A 27 8.95 -14.64 -1.58
N VAL A 28 10.08 -14.23 -0.99
CA VAL A 28 10.94 -15.11 -0.17
C VAL A 28 10.82 -14.84 1.33
N LEU A 29 10.08 -13.80 1.72
CA LEU A 29 9.86 -13.44 3.11
C LEU A 29 8.62 -14.16 3.67
N PRO A 30 8.56 -14.40 5.00
CA PRO A 30 7.32 -14.82 5.61
C PRO A 30 6.24 -13.73 5.44
N PRO A 31 4.95 -14.09 5.43
CA PRO A 31 3.87 -13.19 5.00
C PRO A 31 3.83 -11.84 5.72
N ARG A 32 4.10 -11.84 7.03
CA ARG A 32 4.11 -10.61 7.84
C ARG A 32 5.22 -9.65 7.39
N GLU A 33 6.45 -10.15 7.27
CA GLU A 33 7.62 -9.38 6.85
C GLU A 33 7.46 -8.91 5.40
N ALA A 34 6.86 -9.73 4.53
CA ALA A 34 6.52 -9.35 3.17
C ALA A 34 5.55 -8.15 3.14
N CYS A 35 4.49 -8.16 3.96
CA CYS A 35 3.56 -7.04 4.06
C CYS A 35 4.24 -5.73 4.51
N TRP A 36 5.11 -5.80 5.53
CA TRP A 36 5.85 -4.63 6.00
C TRP A 36 6.84 -4.11 4.96
N THR A 37 7.53 -5.01 4.26
CA THR A 37 8.47 -4.66 3.19
C THR A 37 7.77 -3.94 2.05
N LEU A 38 6.64 -4.48 1.57
CA LEU A 38 5.85 -3.88 0.49
C LEU A 38 5.27 -2.53 0.90
N THR A 39 4.80 -2.40 2.15
CA THR A 39 4.26 -1.15 2.68
C THR A 39 5.35 -0.08 2.80
N ALA A 40 6.51 -0.44 3.35
CA ALA A 40 7.65 0.48 3.47
C ALA A 40 8.14 0.93 2.09
N ALA A 41 8.25 0.01 1.13
CA ALA A 41 8.61 0.36 -0.25
C ALA A 41 7.60 1.33 -0.88
N ALA A 42 6.31 1.11 -0.70
CA ALA A 42 5.27 2.02 -1.19
C ALA A 42 5.39 3.43 -0.58
N VAL A 43 5.61 3.52 0.73
CA VAL A 43 5.80 4.79 1.44
C VAL A 43 7.06 5.52 0.95
N LEU A 44 8.18 4.81 0.81
CA LEU A 44 9.43 5.41 0.33
C LEU A 44 9.33 5.90 -1.12
N MET A 45 8.68 5.15 -2.00
CA MET A 45 8.45 5.58 -3.38
C MET A 45 7.56 6.83 -3.45
N ALA A 46 6.47 6.85 -2.68
CA ALA A 46 5.57 8.01 -2.62
C ALA A 46 6.28 9.23 -2.03
N GLY A 47 6.97 9.06 -0.90
CA GLY A 47 7.73 10.12 -0.23
C GLY A 47 8.84 10.67 -1.12
N GLY A 48 9.61 9.80 -1.80
CA GLY A 48 10.65 10.20 -2.74
C GLY A 48 10.11 10.96 -3.95
N THR A 49 8.96 10.53 -4.49
CA THR A 49 8.29 11.24 -5.60
C THR A 49 7.87 12.64 -5.16
N ILE A 50 7.23 12.76 -3.99
CA ILE A 50 6.81 14.06 -3.44
C ILE A 50 8.04 14.95 -3.19
N ALA A 51 9.09 14.41 -2.56
CA ALA A 51 10.30 15.17 -2.28
C ALA A 51 10.98 15.70 -3.56
N ALA A 52 11.06 14.87 -4.61
CA ALA A 52 11.61 15.29 -5.91
C ALA A 52 10.77 16.42 -6.55
N LEU A 53 9.44 16.30 -6.52
CA LEU A 53 8.53 17.32 -7.05
C LEU A 53 8.58 18.62 -6.24
N VAL A 54 8.66 18.53 -4.91
CA VAL A 54 8.80 19.69 -4.02
C VAL A 54 10.14 20.40 -4.29
N GLY A 55 11.23 19.65 -4.44
CA GLY A 55 12.52 20.20 -4.81
C GLY A 55 12.45 20.96 -6.14
N LEU A 56 11.82 20.37 -7.15
CA LEU A 56 11.62 20.97 -8.46
C LEU A 56 10.74 22.23 -8.43
N PHE A 57 9.71 22.24 -7.60
CA PHE A 57 8.82 23.38 -7.40
C PHE A 57 9.53 24.58 -6.75
N HIS A 58 10.46 24.35 -5.82
CA HIS A 58 11.15 25.42 -5.09
C HIS A 58 12.31 26.07 -5.87
N VAL A 59 12.80 25.45 -6.95
CA VAL A 59 13.93 25.96 -7.76
C VAL A 59 13.83 27.45 -8.11
N PRO A 60 12.75 27.95 -8.74
CA PRO A 60 12.65 29.37 -9.08
C PRO A 60 12.39 30.27 -7.86
N PHE A 61 11.81 29.75 -6.77
CA PHE A 61 11.48 30.54 -5.58
C PHE A 61 12.72 30.86 -4.74
N LEU A 62 13.67 29.92 -4.65
CA LEU A 62 14.97 30.16 -4.02
C LEU A 62 15.76 31.24 -4.75
N ALA A 63 15.71 31.30 -6.09
CA ALA A 63 16.38 32.34 -6.87
C ALA A 63 15.83 33.77 -6.59
N VAL A 64 14.52 33.88 -6.34
CA VAL A 64 13.88 35.16 -5.96
C VAL A 64 14.29 35.59 -4.55
N LEU A 65 14.43 34.64 -3.62
CA LEU A 65 14.88 34.91 -2.24
C LEU A 65 16.30 35.51 -2.21
N GLU A 66 17.10 35.18 -3.22
CA GLU A 66 18.46 35.70 -3.42
C GLU A 66 18.54 37.00 -4.22
N GLN A 67 17.39 37.62 -4.50
CA GLN A 67 17.29 38.86 -5.28
C GLN A 67 17.76 38.72 -6.75
N VAL A 68 17.83 37.50 -7.29
CA VAL A 68 18.12 37.30 -8.73
C VAL A 68 16.84 37.58 -9.53
N PRO A 69 16.87 38.48 -10.54
CA PRO A 69 15.69 38.79 -11.34
C PRO A 69 15.20 37.56 -12.11
N LEU A 70 13.90 37.27 -12.07
CA LEU A 70 13.30 36.13 -12.76
C LEU A 70 13.59 36.12 -14.27
N ALA A 71 13.67 37.29 -14.91
CA ALA A 71 14.04 37.43 -16.31
C ALA A 71 15.41 36.80 -16.63
N ARG A 72 16.38 36.93 -15.72
CA ARG A 72 17.72 36.35 -15.87
C ARG A 72 17.72 34.84 -15.63
N VAL A 73 16.89 34.35 -14.70
CA VAL A 73 16.68 32.92 -14.49
C VAL A 73 16.10 32.26 -15.75
N VAL A 74 15.14 32.92 -16.41
CA VAL A 74 14.54 32.42 -17.65
C VAL A 74 15.49 32.50 -18.84
N GLU A 75 16.31 33.56 -18.94
CA GLU A 75 17.32 33.70 -19.99
C GLU A 75 18.37 32.58 -19.93
N VAL A 76 18.88 32.30 -18.72
CA VAL A 76 19.88 31.25 -18.51
C VAL A 76 19.20 29.88 -18.62
N TRP A 77 18.07 29.66 -17.94
CA TRP A 77 17.35 28.38 -17.86
C TRP A 77 15.87 28.52 -18.24
N PRO A 78 15.54 28.49 -19.55
CA PRO A 78 14.18 28.71 -20.02
C PRO A 78 13.19 27.64 -19.52
N ALA A 79 13.69 26.45 -19.15
CA ALA A 79 12.86 25.36 -18.65
C ALA A 79 12.56 25.41 -17.14
N ALA A 80 13.24 26.24 -16.34
CA ALA A 80 13.12 26.22 -14.87
C ALA A 80 11.70 26.57 -14.41
N VAL A 81 11.13 27.65 -14.93
CA VAL A 81 9.77 28.12 -14.57
C VAL A 81 8.69 27.15 -15.08
N PRO A 82 8.67 26.74 -16.37
CA PRO A 82 7.72 25.74 -16.85
C PRO A 82 7.75 24.45 -16.03
N MET A 83 8.95 23.96 -15.69
CA MET A 83 9.13 22.71 -14.95
C MET A 83 8.65 22.83 -13.50
N ALA A 84 8.90 23.96 -12.83
CA ALA A 84 8.35 24.23 -11.51
C ALA A 84 6.82 24.34 -11.52
N CYS A 85 6.23 25.00 -12.53
CA CYS A 85 4.78 25.04 -12.72
C CYS A 85 4.18 23.65 -12.91
N VAL A 86 4.81 22.80 -13.74
CA VAL A 86 4.39 21.41 -13.93
C VAL A 86 4.50 20.63 -12.61
N ALA A 87 5.59 20.76 -11.88
CA ALA A 87 5.76 20.10 -10.59
C ALA A 87 4.69 20.53 -9.57
N GLY A 88 4.39 21.83 -9.49
CA GLY A 88 3.34 22.38 -8.64
C GLY A 88 1.95 21.87 -9.03
N ALA A 89 1.64 21.82 -10.33
CA ALA A 89 0.39 21.26 -10.83
C ALA A 89 0.24 19.76 -10.50
N VAL A 90 1.32 18.98 -10.67
CA VAL A 90 1.34 17.56 -10.31
C VAL A 90 1.14 17.37 -8.81
N LEU A 91 1.81 18.15 -7.96
CA LEU A 91 1.63 18.11 -6.50
C LEU A 91 0.18 18.42 -6.11
N LEU A 92 -0.44 19.43 -6.72
CA LEU A 92 -1.84 19.78 -6.49
C LEU A 92 -2.78 18.64 -6.88
N VAL A 93 -2.56 18.04 -8.06
CA VAL A 93 -3.34 16.87 -8.52
C VAL A 93 -3.18 15.70 -7.55
N GLN A 94 -1.96 15.39 -7.13
CA GLN A 94 -1.70 14.33 -6.15
C GLN A 94 -2.40 14.59 -4.81
N LEU A 95 -2.37 15.83 -4.32
CA LEU A 95 -3.07 16.22 -3.09
C LEU A 95 -4.59 16.02 -3.22
N VAL A 96 -5.18 16.49 -4.32
CA VAL A 96 -6.62 16.31 -4.58
C VAL A 96 -6.98 14.82 -4.65
N LEU A 97 -6.18 14.00 -5.34
CA LEU A 97 -6.41 12.56 -5.44
C LEU A 97 -6.26 11.86 -4.10
N LEU A 98 -5.23 12.21 -3.30
CA LEU A 98 -5.03 11.69 -1.94
C LEU A 98 -6.23 12.00 -1.05
N VAL A 99 -6.67 13.26 -1.01
CA VAL A 99 -7.82 13.69 -0.21
C VAL A 99 -9.09 12.97 -0.66
N ARG A 100 -9.37 12.91 -1.97
CA ARG A 100 -10.53 12.19 -2.51
C ARG A 100 -10.50 10.71 -2.14
N ARG A 101 -9.33 10.06 -2.25
CA ARG A 101 -9.17 8.63 -1.93
C ARG A 101 -9.31 8.39 -0.43
N TRP A 102 -8.75 9.25 0.41
CA TRP A 102 -8.91 9.22 1.86
C TRP A 102 -10.38 9.37 2.28
N LEU A 103 -11.08 10.36 1.73
CA LEU A 103 -12.51 10.55 1.99
C LEU A 103 -13.35 9.37 1.51
N TRP A 104 -13.00 8.79 0.36
CA TRP A 104 -13.63 7.57 -0.13
C TRP A 104 -13.47 6.41 0.85
N HIS A 105 -12.26 6.14 1.35
CA HIS A 105 -12.01 5.13 2.39
C HIS A 105 -12.84 5.37 3.66
N ARG A 106 -12.89 6.62 4.14
CA ARG A 106 -13.72 6.97 5.30
C ARG A 106 -15.21 6.76 5.03
N SER A 107 -15.67 7.07 3.82
CA SER A 107 -17.07 6.88 3.41
C SER A 107 -17.44 5.40 3.29
N LEU A 108 -16.50 4.55 2.85
CA LEU A 108 -16.69 3.11 2.77
C LEU A 108 -16.82 2.51 4.16
N LEU A 109 -15.91 2.85 5.07
CA LEU A 109 -15.98 2.41 6.47
C LEU A 109 -17.29 2.86 7.11
N ALA A 110 -17.70 4.12 6.90
CA ALA A 110 -18.98 4.61 7.41
C ALA A 110 -20.20 3.87 6.81
N ARG A 111 -20.15 3.50 5.53
CA ARG A 111 -21.19 2.67 4.89
C ARG A 111 -21.22 1.25 5.46
N ALA A 112 -20.06 0.60 5.59
CA ALA A 112 -19.96 -0.74 6.14
C ALA A 112 -20.45 -0.81 7.60
N TRP A 113 -20.16 0.20 8.41
CA TRP A 113 -20.71 0.29 9.77
C TRP A 113 -22.23 0.52 9.81
N ARG A 114 -22.79 1.23 8.82
CA ARG A 114 -24.25 1.40 8.71
C ARG A 114 -24.94 0.10 8.30
N SER A 115 -24.42 -0.61 7.31
CA SER A 115 -24.97 -1.93 6.92
C SER A 115 -24.82 -2.98 8.02
N ALA A 116 -23.78 -2.86 8.84
CA ALA A 116 -23.56 -3.71 9.99
C ALA A 116 -24.50 -3.41 11.18
N ALA A 117 -25.13 -2.22 11.24
CA ALA A 117 -25.92 -1.80 12.39
C ALA A 117 -27.15 -2.68 12.67
N GLU A 118 -27.65 -3.39 11.66
CA GLU A 118 -28.79 -4.31 11.76
C GLU A 118 -28.39 -5.71 12.28
N GLY A 119 -27.09 -5.95 12.47
CA GLY A 119 -26.58 -7.23 12.92
C GLY A 119 -26.80 -7.48 14.41
N THR A 120 -26.93 -8.76 14.77
CA THR A 120 -26.97 -9.20 16.18
C THR A 120 -25.54 -9.44 16.67
N GLY A 121 -25.16 -8.76 17.76
CA GLY A 121 -23.78 -8.75 18.26
C GLY A 121 -23.55 -9.72 19.42
N ALA A 122 -22.45 -10.47 19.38
CA ALA A 122 -21.91 -11.25 20.50
C ALA A 122 -20.40 -11.03 20.58
N GLY A 123 -19.95 -10.22 21.55
CA GLY A 123 -18.52 -9.89 21.71
C GLY A 123 -17.94 -9.15 20.50
N ASP A 124 -16.94 -9.74 19.85
CA ASP A 124 -16.29 -9.23 18.63
C ASP A 124 -17.02 -9.65 17.34
N LEU A 125 -17.99 -10.57 17.41
CA LEU A 125 -18.75 -11.09 16.29
C LEU A 125 -20.09 -10.35 16.09
N LEU A 126 -20.44 -10.10 14.84
CA LEU A 126 -21.69 -9.51 14.40
C LEU A 126 -22.31 -10.37 13.30
N VAL A 127 -23.48 -10.95 13.57
CA VAL A 127 -24.19 -11.77 12.60
C VAL A 127 -25.26 -10.95 11.89
N VAL A 128 -25.10 -10.76 10.58
CA VAL A 128 -26.02 -9.98 9.74
C VAL A 128 -26.97 -10.93 8.98
N PRO A 129 -28.28 -10.67 8.96
CA PRO A 129 -29.22 -11.46 8.16
C PRO A 129 -28.88 -11.38 6.67
N GLY A 130 -28.81 -12.52 5.97
CA GLY A 130 -28.59 -12.55 4.52
C GLY A 130 -28.42 -13.96 3.96
N SER A 131 -28.76 -14.12 2.68
CA SER A 131 -28.49 -15.36 1.92
C SER A 131 -27.06 -15.46 1.41
N GLU A 132 -26.39 -14.31 1.32
CA GLU A 132 -25.00 -14.19 0.88
C GLU A 132 -24.06 -14.97 1.80
N VAL A 133 -23.00 -15.52 1.22
CA VAL A 133 -21.97 -16.27 1.94
C VAL A 133 -20.76 -15.35 2.03
N ASP A 134 -20.77 -14.49 3.05
CA ASP A 134 -19.75 -13.46 3.22
C ASP A 134 -19.34 -13.32 4.69
N ALA A 135 -18.07 -13.00 4.90
CA ALA A 135 -17.49 -12.68 6.19
C ALA A 135 -16.34 -11.69 5.98
N PHE A 136 -16.27 -10.68 6.86
CA PHE A 136 -15.21 -9.69 6.78
C PHE A 136 -14.91 -9.04 8.12
N ALA A 137 -13.64 -8.72 8.31
CA ALA A 137 -13.15 -7.83 9.35
C ALA A 137 -13.59 -6.38 9.10
N LEU A 138 -14.48 -5.86 9.95
CA LEU A 138 -14.90 -4.46 9.96
C LEU A 138 -13.99 -3.64 10.90
N PRO A 139 -13.14 -2.75 10.36
CA PRO A 139 -12.22 -1.96 11.17
C PRO A 139 -12.96 -1.02 12.14
N GLY A 140 -12.31 -0.70 13.26
CA GLY A 140 -12.86 0.24 14.24
C GLY A 140 -13.16 1.62 13.64
N HIS A 141 -14.25 2.25 14.10
CA HIS A 141 -14.69 3.55 13.58
C HIS A 141 -15.31 4.43 14.67
N ARG A 142 -14.82 5.67 14.78
CA ARG A 142 -15.33 6.69 15.73
C ARG A 142 -15.47 6.16 17.16
N GLY A 143 -14.36 5.65 17.72
CA GLY A 143 -14.32 5.10 19.08
C GLY A 143 -14.87 3.68 19.23
N ARG A 144 -15.50 3.10 18.20
CA ARG A 144 -15.90 1.69 18.19
C ARG A 144 -14.70 0.78 17.91
N GLY A 145 -14.57 -0.30 18.68
CA GLY A 145 -13.63 -1.38 18.37
C GLY A 145 -13.98 -2.09 17.06
N GLY A 146 -13.01 -2.78 16.47
CA GLY A 146 -13.25 -3.63 15.29
C GLY A 146 -14.28 -4.74 15.58
N ARG A 147 -14.95 -5.21 14.53
CA ARG A 147 -15.93 -6.30 14.59
C ARG A 147 -15.69 -7.27 13.44
N ILE A 148 -15.96 -8.54 13.67
CA ILE A 148 -16.04 -9.56 12.62
C ILE A 148 -17.49 -9.60 12.19
N VAL A 149 -17.76 -9.31 10.93
CA VAL A 149 -19.12 -9.39 10.37
C VAL A 149 -19.24 -10.71 9.63
N VAL A 150 -20.27 -11.48 9.93
CA VAL A 150 -20.55 -12.77 9.27
C VAL A 150 -22.02 -12.80 8.86
N THR A 151 -22.31 -13.17 7.63
CA THR A 151 -23.71 -13.34 7.20
C THR A 151 -24.30 -14.64 7.75
N SER A 152 -25.62 -14.67 7.97
CA SER A 152 -26.28 -15.92 8.37
C SER A 152 -26.14 -17.03 7.31
N GLY A 153 -26.00 -16.66 6.03
CA GLY A 153 -25.65 -17.57 4.94
C GLY A 153 -24.28 -18.24 5.11
N MET A 154 -23.25 -17.48 5.52
CA MET A 154 -21.93 -18.02 5.82
C MET A 154 -21.96 -18.95 7.05
N VAL A 155 -22.67 -18.56 8.12
CA VAL A 155 -22.82 -19.40 9.32
C VAL A 155 -23.46 -20.76 9.00
N ARG A 156 -24.42 -20.82 8.07
CA ARG A 156 -25.06 -22.06 7.63
C ARG A 156 -24.18 -22.89 6.68
N ALA A 157 -23.28 -22.24 5.93
CA ALA A 157 -22.46 -22.92 4.93
C ALA A 157 -21.28 -23.69 5.54
N LEU A 158 -20.81 -23.31 6.72
CA LEU A 158 -19.60 -23.85 7.34
C LEU A 158 -19.89 -24.70 8.59
N LYS A 159 -19.13 -25.79 8.77
CA LYS A 159 -19.15 -26.61 10.00
C LYS A 159 -18.50 -25.87 11.18
N ALA A 160 -18.70 -26.36 12.40
CA ALA A 160 -18.15 -25.73 13.61
C ALA A 160 -16.64 -25.43 13.54
N ALA A 161 -15.81 -26.44 13.23
CA ALA A 161 -14.36 -26.26 13.10
C ALA A 161 -13.95 -25.31 11.96
N GLU A 162 -14.71 -25.29 10.86
CA GLU A 162 -14.45 -24.37 9.74
C GLU A 162 -14.78 -22.93 10.11
N ARG A 163 -15.84 -22.72 10.90
CA ARG A 163 -16.20 -21.40 11.44
C ARG A 163 -15.13 -20.88 12.39
N GLU A 164 -14.51 -21.74 13.20
CA GLU A 164 -13.40 -21.33 14.07
C GLU A 164 -12.20 -20.82 13.27
N VAL A 165 -11.81 -21.52 12.19
CA VAL A 165 -10.77 -21.05 11.27
C VAL A 165 -11.16 -19.70 10.65
N LEU A 166 -12.37 -19.58 10.10
CA LEU A 166 -12.85 -18.36 9.48
C LEU A 166 -12.80 -17.18 10.47
N LEU A 167 -13.31 -17.36 11.68
CA LEU A 167 -13.29 -16.31 12.69
C LEU A 167 -11.86 -15.97 13.12
N ALA A 168 -10.96 -16.94 13.23
CA ALA A 168 -9.55 -16.68 13.52
C ALA A 168 -8.87 -15.89 12.39
N HIS A 169 -9.19 -16.19 11.14
CA HIS A 169 -8.72 -15.45 9.96
C HIS A 169 -9.20 -13.99 9.99
N GLU A 170 -10.50 -13.75 10.19
CA GLU A 170 -11.04 -12.39 10.28
C GLU A 170 -10.48 -11.61 11.48
N ARG A 171 -10.27 -12.27 12.63
CA ARG A 171 -9.58 -11.64 13.77
C ARG A 171 -8.17 -11.23 13.42
N ALA A 172 -7.44 -12.05 12.66
CA ALA A 172 -6.08 -11.71 12.25
C ALA A 172 -6.03 -10.43 11.42
N HIS A 173 -7.01 -10.18 10.55
CA HIS A 173 -7.13 -8.90 9.83
C HIS A 173 -7.31 -7.70 10.76
N LEU A 174 -8.09 -7.85 11.83
CA LEU A 174 -8.30 -6.79 12.82
C LEU A 174 -7.07 -6.57 13.69
N SER A 175 -6.50 -7.63 14.28
CA SER A 175 -5.34 -7.54 15.17
C SER A 175 -4.08 -7.10 14.43
N GLY A 176 -3.88 -7.59 13.21
CA GLY A 176 -2.79 -7.20 12.31
C GLY A 176 -3.00 -5.83 11.66
N ARG A 177 -4.17 -5.20 11.86
CA ARG A 177 -4.56 -3.93 11.23
C ARG A 177 -4.33 -3.92 9.72
N HIS A 178 -4.66 -5.04 9.05
CA HIS A 178 -4.40 -5.23 7.61
C HIS A 178 -5.04 -4.13 6.75
N HIS A 179 -6.19 -3.61 7.17
CA HIS A 179 -6.86 -2.47 6.54
C HIS A 179 -5.99 -1.21 6.46
N LEU A 180 -5.14 -0.93 7.46
CA LEU A 180 -4.24 0.22 7.44
C LEU A 180 -3.11 0.03 6.43
N LEU A 181 -2.52 -1.17 6.36
CA LEU A 181 -1.48 -1.48 5.37
C LEU A 181 -2.04 -1.34 3.94
N SER A 182 -3.22 -1.92 3.70
CA SER A 182 -3.92 -1.76 2.41
C SER A 182 -4.23 -0.30 2.10
N ALA A 183 -4.71 0.49 3.06
CA ALA A 183 -5.01 1.90 2.85
C ALA A 183 -3.76 2.73 2.54
N VAL A 184 -2.65 2.49 3.24
CA VAL A 184 -1.36 3.18 3.00
C VAL A 184 -0.85 2.91 1.58
N VAL A 185 -0.80 1.64 1.16
CA VAL A 185 -0.31 1.31 -0.18
C VAL A 185 -1.26 1.81 -1.27
N ASP A 186 -2.57 1.76 -1.02
CA ASP A 186 -3.56 2.29 -1.94
C ASP A 186 -3.46 3.81 -2.12
N LEU A 187 -3.19 4.57 -1.05
CA LEU A 187 -2.87 6.01 -1.13
C LEU A 187 -1.56 6.25 -1.87
N ALA A 188 -0.52 5.41 -1.67
CA ALA A 188 0.72 5.54 -2.43
C ALA A 188 0.49 5.40 -3.95
N THR A 189 -0.52 4.66 -4.39
CA THR A 189 -0.88 4.54 -5.82
C THR A 189 -1.41 5.83 -6.46
N THR A 190 -1.85 6.80 -5.65
CA THR A 190 -2.25 8.13 -6.16
C THR A 190 -1.05 9.05 -6.37
N VAL A 191 0.11 8.72 -5.77
CA VAL A 191 1.35 9.49 -5.88
C VAL A 191 2.21 8.95 -7.01
N HIS A 192 2.40 7.62 -7.10
CA HIS A 192 3.24 7.02 -8.12
C HIS A 192 2.64 5.72 -8.70
N PRO A 193 2.54 5.57 -10.04
CA PRO A 193 1.89 4.40 -10.67
C PRO A 193 2.58 3.07 -10.38
N ALA A 194 3.91 3.05 -10.16
CA ALA A 194 4.65 1.84 -9.79
C ALA A 194 4.15 1.17 -8.50
N ALA A 195 3.51 1.92 -7.58
CA ALA A 195 2.94 1.36 -6.35
C ALA A 195 1.75 0.42 -6.60
N ARG A 196 1.13 0.46 -7.79
CA ARG A 196 0.00 -0.43 -8.15
C ARG A 196 0.39 -1.91 -8.09
N SER A 197 1.60 -2.26 -8.54
CA SER A 197 2.10 -3.64 -8.49
C SER A 197 2.32 -4.12 -7.05
N LEU A 198 2.67 -3.21 -6.14
CA LEU A 198 2.82 -3.51 -4.72
C LEU A 198 1.48 -3.77 -4.04
N ARG A 199 0.42 -3.07 -4.43
CA ARG A 199 -0.93 -3.26 -3.89
C ARG A 199 -1.45 -4.68 -4.11
N GLU A 200 -1.31 -5.20 -5.33
CA GLU A 200 -1.72 -6.57 -5.66
C GLU A 200 -0.93 -7.61 -4.88
N SER A 201 0.40 -7.43 -4.82
CA SER A 201 1.29 -8.29 -4.04
C SER A 201 0.96 -8.24 -2.54
N LEU A 202 0.67 -7.05 -2.01
CA LEU A 202 0.33 -6.86 -0.60
C LEU A 202 -0.96 -7.58 -0.26
N GLY A 203 -1.99 -7.47 -1.10
CA GLY A 203 -3.27 -8.18 -0.89
C GLY A 203 -3.06 -9.66 -0.67
N PHE A 204 -2.31 -10.31 -1.56
CA PHE A 204 -1.98 -11.74 -1.42
C PHE A 204 -1.23 -12.07 -0.12
N HIS A 205 -0.22 -11.27 0.26
CA HIS A 205 0.53 -11.52 1.49
C HIS A 205 -0.27 -11.23 2.76
N LEU A 206 -1.23 -10.29 2.73
CA LEU A 206 -2.13 -10.04 3.86
C LEU A 206 -3.05 -11.23 4.10
N GLU A 207 -3.60 -11.83 3.04
CA GLU A 207 -4.37 -13.07 3.14
C GLU A 207 -3.51 -14.20 3.72
N ARG A 208 -2.29 -14.39 3.20
CA ARG A 208 -1.38 -15.42 3.72
C ARG A 208 -1.01 -15.19 5.19
N TRP A 209 -0.87 -13.93 5.60
CA TRP A 209 -0.62 -13.61 7.01
C TRP A 209 -1.83 -13.99 7.87
N ALA A 210 -3.04 -13.67 7.43
CA ALA A 210 -4.26 -14.07 8.13
C ALA A 210 -4.45 -15.60 8.15
N ASP A 211 -4.09 -16.31 7.08
CA ASP A 211 -4.13 -17.76 6.97
C ASP A 211 -3.22 -18.45 7.98
N GLU A 212 -1.95 -18.04 8.05
CA GLU A 212 -0.99 -18.61 8.99
C GLU A 212 -1.37 -18.27 10.44
N ALA A 213 -1.95 -17.09 10.70
CA ALA A 213 -2.46 -16.73 12.01
C ALA A 213 -3.69 -17.59 12.41
N ALA A 214 -4.61 -17.85 11.49
CA ALA A 214 -5.75 -18.72 11.71
C ALA A 214 -5.31 -20.17 11.97
N ALA A 215 -4.35 -20.66 11.19
CA ALA A 215 -3.81 -22.00 11.37
C ALA A 215 -3.08 -22.16 12.70
N ALA A 216 -2.31 -21.14 13.13
CA ALA A 216 -1.69 -21.13 14.45
C ALA A 216 -2.72 -21.13 15.58
N ALA A 217 -3.83 -20.39 15.44
CA ALA A 217 -4.89 -20.33 16.43
C ALA A 217 -5.66 -21.66 16.58
N VAL A 218 -5.83 -22.41 15.48
CA VAL A 218 -6.53 -23.72 15.48
C VAL A 218 -5.57 -24.88 15.72
N GLY A 219 -4.27 -24.68 15.56
CA GLY A 219 -3.22 -25.69 15.79
C GLY A 219 -3.02 -26.68 14.64
N ASP A 220 -3.75 -26.55 13.52
CA ASP A 220 -3.63 -27.43 12.35
C ASP A 220 -3.77 -26.66 11.02
N ARG A 221 -2.68 -26.60 10.26
CA ARG A 221 -2.60 -25.96 8.94
C ARG A 221 -3.41 -26.68 7.87
N LYS A 222 -3.59 -28.00 7.96
CA LYS A 222 -4.44 -28.76 7.03
C LYS A 222 -5.91 -28.47 7.26
N VAL A 223 -6.33 -28.34 8.52
CA VAL A 223 -7.69 -27.91 8.87
C VAL A 223 -7.95 -26.50 8.36
N ALA A 224 -7.00 -25.58 8.57
CA ALA A 224 -7.10 -24.22 8.04
C ALA A 224 -7.23 -24.20 6.51
N ALA A 225 -6.36 -24.95 5.81
CA ALA A 225 -6.38 -25.05 4.35
C ALA A 225 -7.72 -25.59 3.82
N ALA A 226 -8.25 -26.65 4.43
CA ALA A 226 -9.53 -27.24 4.05
C ALA A 226 -10.71 -26.29 4.32
N ALA A 227 -10.67 -25.52 5.42
CA ALA A 227 -11.69 -24.53 5.73
C ALA A 227 -11.67 -23.35 4.74
N ILE A 228 -10.49 -22.81 4.41
CA ILE A 228 -10.34 -21.74 3.43
C ILE A 228 -10.83 -22.20 2.04
N ALA A 229 -10.45 -23.40 1.60
CA ALA A 229 -10.91 -23.96 0.34
C ALA A 229 -12.44 -24.09 0.28
N ARG A 230 -13.06 -24.57 1.38
CA ARG A 230 -14.53 -24.70 1.45
C ARG A 230 -15.26 -23.37 1.52
N ALA A 231 -14.77 -22.41 2.29
CA ALA A 231 -15.33 -21.07 2.35
C ALA A 231 -15.33 -20.42 0.95
N ALA A 232 -14.22 -20.54 0.21
CA ALA A 232 -14.12 -20.05 -1.16
C ALA A 232 -15.11 -20.73 -2.12
N LEU A 233 -15.26 -22.05 -2.04
CA LEU A 233 -16.22 -22.81 -2.87
C LEU A 233 -17.67 -22.46 -2.54
N ALA A 234 -18.00 -22.24 -1.25
CA ALA A 234 -19.33 -21.85 -0.82
C ALA A 234 -19.72 -20.45 -1.36
N GLY A 235 -18.79 -19.49 -1.30
CA GLY A 235 -18.97 -18.15 -1.88
C GLY A 235 -19.16 -18.18 -3.40
N ALA A 236 -18.29 -18.92 -4.11
CA ALA A 236 -18.36 -19.04 -5.58
C ALA A 236 -19.66 -19.72 -6.05
N SER A 237 -20.11 -20.76 -5.35
CA SER A 237 -21.33 -21.49 -5.68
C SER A 237 -22.59 -20.65 -5.50
N ARG A 238 -22.63 -19.76 -4.49
CA ARG A 238 -23.76 -18.86 -4.28
C ARG A 238 -23.81 -17.76 -5.36
N LYS A 239 -22.66 -17.14 -5.68
CA LYS A 239 -22.57 -16.09 -6.73
C LYS A 239 -23.02 -16.60 -8.10
N ARG A 240 -22.72 -17.87 -8.44
CA ARG A 240 -23.19 -18.50 -9.67
C ARG A 240 -24.71 -18.75 -9.69
N ARG A 241 -25.35 -18.93 -8.53
CA ARG A 241 -26.78 -19.22 -8.41
C ARG A 241 -27.66 -17.97 -8.40
N THR A 242 -27.15 -16.83 -7.94
CA THR A 242 -27.92 -15.58 -7.85
C THR A 242 -27.93 -14.77 -9.14
N GLY A 243 -27.14 -15.16 -10.17
CA GLY A 243 -27.20 -14.53 -11.49
C GLY A 243 -26.64 -13.11 -11.56
N ASP A 244 -26.16 -12.54 -10.44
CA ASP A 244 -25.49 -11.24 -10.36
C ASP A 244 -24.05 -11.32 -10.89
N GLY A 245 -23.94 -11.70 -12.17
CA GLY A 245 -22.71 -11.80 -12.94
C GLY A 245 -22.23 -10.45 -13.45
N TYR A 246 -21.99 -9.49 -12.57
CA TYR A 246 -21.04 -8.42 -12.85
C TYR A 246 -19.65 -8.88 -12.40
N PRO A 247 -18.58 -8.71 -13.21
CA PRO A 247 -17.21 -9.04 -12.83
C PRO A 247 -16.67 -7.97 -11.86
N LEU A 248 -17.34 -7.79 -10.73
CA LEU A 248 -16.81 -7.10 -9.58
C LEU A 248 -16.23 -8.15 -8.64
N LEU A 249 -14.91 -8.04 -8.49
CA LEU A 249 -14.05 -8.53 -7.41
C LEU A 249 -14.85 -9.20 -6.29
N SER A 250 -14.99 -10.53 -6.38
CA SER A 250 -15.54 -11.33 -5.28
C SER A 250 -14.55 -11.34 -4.13
N VAL A 251 -15.10 -11.22 -2.92
CA VAL A 251 -14.45 -11.18 -1.60
C VAL A 251 -13.79 -12.53 -1.27
N THR A 252 -12.70 -12.84 -1.97
CA THR A 252 -11.69 -13.86 -1.62
C THR A 252 -10.36 -13.37 -2.20
N SER A 253 -9.72 -12.45 -1.48
CA SER A 253 -8.70 -11.50 -1.97
C SER A 253 -7.31 -12.11 -2.26
N GLY A 254 -7.25 -13.18 -3.04
CA GLY A 254 -6.01 -13.74 -3.58
C GLY A 254 -6.27 -15.10 -4.27
N PRO A 255 -5.32 -15.62 -5.08
CA PRO A 255 -5.43 -16.94 -5.67
C PRO A 255 -5.52 -18.01 -4.56
N VAL A 256 -6.74 -18.43 -4.23
CA VAL A 256 -7.06 -19.44 -3.20
C VAL A 256 -6.21 -20.72 -3.37
N PRO A 257 -5.97 -21.25 -4.59
CA PRO A 257 -5.09 -22.40 -4.76
C PRO A 257 -3.68 -22.19 -4.19
N GLN A 258 -3.07 -21.02 -4.41
CA GLN A 258 -1.73 -20.71 -3.92
C GLN A 258 -1.70 -20.56 -2.39
N ARG A 259 -2.78 -20.06 -1.79
CA ARG A 259 -2.91 -19.95 -0.32
C ARG A 259 -3.04 -21.32 0.34
N VAL A 260 -3.88 -22.18 -0.23
CA VAL A 260 -4.07 -23.57 0.22
C VAL A 260 -2.77 -24.33 0.09
N GLU A 261 -2.09 -24.24 -1.06
CA GLU A 261 -0.77 -24.84 -1.27
C GLU A 261 0.24 -24.36 -0.22
N ALA A 262 0.30 -23.06 0.06
CA ALA A 262 1.20 -22.50 1.07
C ALA A 262 0.98 -23.09 2.47
N LEU A 263 -0.27 -23.36 2.86
CA LEU A 263 -0.59 -24.00 4.14
C LEU A 263 -0.25 -25.49 4.19
N LEU A 264 -0.30 -26.17 3.04
CA LEU A 264 0.03 -27.60 2.94
C LEU A 264 1.55 -27.85 2.90
N LEU A 265 2.33 -26.89 2.38
CA LEU A 265 3.80 -26.89 2.45
C LEU A 265 4.29 -26.51 3.84
N PRO A 266 5.53 -26.86 4.26
CA PRO A 266 6.09 -26.48 5.56
C PRO A 266 5.96 -24.98 5.86
N ALA A 267 5.81 -24.63 7.15
CA ALA A 267 5.64 -23.24 7.56
C ALA A 267 6.83 -22.40 7.09
N PRO A 268 6.60 -21.19 6.54
CA PRO A 268 7.70 -20.34 6.11
C PRO A 268 8.58 -19.99 7.30
N ALA A 269 9.80 -20.53 7.33
CA ALA A 269 10.78 -20.20 8.34
C ALA A 269 11.24 -18.75 8.13
N VAL A 270 11.43 -18.01 9.23
CA VAL A 270 12.08 -16.69 9.16
C VAL A 270 13.45 -16.90 8.53
N PRO A 271 13.77 -16.24 7.39
CA PRO A 271 15.05 -16.41 6.76
C PRO A 271 16.16 -16.06 7.75
N GLN A 272 16.97 -17.06 8.11
CA GLN A 272 18.15 -16.87 8.94
C GLN A 272 19.29 -16.37 8.05
N GLY A 273 19.94 -15.27 8.43
CA GLY A 273 21.12 -14.74 7.74
C GLY A 273 20.84 -13.83 6.52
N GLY A 274 21.49 -14.14 5.39
CA GLY A 274 21.77 -13.21 4.29
C GLY A 274 20.56 -12.56 3.61
N ALA A 275 19.39 -13.21 3.56
CA ALA A 275 18.19 -12.62 2.95
C ALA A 275 17.59 -11.48 3.79
N ARG A 276 17.66 -11.57 5.13
CA ARG A 276 17.22 -10.50 6.03
C ARG A 276 18.17 -9.30 5.96
N GLN A 277 19.47 -9.58 5.88
CA GLN A 277 20.50 -8.56 5.66
C GLN A 277 20.37 -7.91 4.28
N ALA A 278 20.14 -8.68 3.22
CA ALA A 278 19.91 -8.16 1.88
C ALA A 278 18.64 -7.30 1.78
N GLY A 279 17.57 -7.68 2.49
CA GLY A 279 16.35 -6.86 2.58
C GLY A 279 16.57 -5.55 3.35
N ALA A 280 17.26 -5.61 4.50
CA ALA A 280 17.62 -4.43 5.27
C ALA A 280 18.59 -3.50 4.53
N LEU A 281 19.60 -4.07 3.85
CA LEU A 281 20.53 -3.35 2.99
C LEU A 281 19.79 -2.75 1.79
N GLY A 282 18.91 -3.49 1.12
CA GLY A 282 18.12 -2.94 0.00
C GLY A 282 17.25 -1.75 0.41
N LEU A 283 16.62 -1.83 1.59
CA LEU A 283 15.86 -0.73 2.16
C LEU A 283 16.76 0.46 2.54
N ALA A 284 17.88 0.19 3.23
CA ALA A 284 18.85 1.21 3.62
C ALA A 284 19.47 1.91 2.41
N THR A 285 19.84 1.16 1.36
CA THR A 285 20.35 1.70 0.10
C THR A 285 19.30 2.52 -0.63
N THR A 286 18.03 2.08 -0.62
CA THR A 286 16.93 2.87 -1.19
C THR A 286 16.75 4.19 -0.45
N VAL A 287 16.73 4.16 0.87
CA VAL A 287 16.66 5.37 1.71
C VAL A 287 17.88 6.27 1.48
N ALA A 288 19.08 5.70 1.42
CA ALA A 288 20.32 6.43 1.20
C ALA A 288 20.37 7.07 -0.19
N VAL A 289 19.93 6.37 -1.24
CA VAL A 289 19.87 6.92 -2.61
C VAL A 289 18.84 8.05 -2.70
N LEU A 290 17.67 7.89 -2.06
CA LEU A 290 16.65 8.95 -2.02
C LEU A 290 17.12 10.16 -1.23
N ALA A 291 17.78 9.95 -0.08
CA ALA A 291 18.34 11.01 0.74
C ALA A 291 19.49 11.72 0.01
N LEU A 292 20.39 10.98 -0.63
CA LEU A 292 21.47 11.53 -1.43
C LEU A 292 20.93 12.31 -2.63
N ALA A 293 19.94 11.78 -3.36
CA ALA A 293 19.32 12.50 -4.47
C ALA A 293 18.68 13.82 -3.99
N ALA A 294 17.99 13.81 -2.85
CA ALA A 294 17.41 15.01 -2.26
C ALA A 294 18.48 16.02 -1.82
N LEU A 295 19.54 15.55 -1.16
CA LEU A 295 20.67 16.39 -0.72
C LEU A 295 21.43 16.96 -1.91
N THR A 296 21.68 16.18 -2.96
CA THR A 296 22.37 16.64 -4.17
C THR A 296 21.50 17.60 -4.98
N LEU A 297 20.18 17.42 -5.00
CA LEU A 297 19.27 18.43 -5.56
C LEU A 297 19.31 19.73 -4.75
N ALA A 298 19.34 19.67 -3.42
CA ALA A 298 19.45 20.84 -2.57
C ALA A 298 20.82 21.54 -2.69
N TYR A 299 21.90 20.77 -2.72
CA TYR A 299 23.27 21.26 -2.82
C TYR A 299 23.56 21.83 -4.22
N GLY A 300 23.23 21.11 -5.29
CA GLY A 300 23.38 21.61 -6.66
C GLY A 300 22.52 22.84 -6.95
N LEU A 301 21.47 23.06 -6.16
CA LEU A 301 20.67 24.27 -6.20
C LEU A 301 21.30 25.42 -5.42
N HIS A 302 21.94 25.14 -4.28
CA HIS A 302 22.70 26.13 -3.49
C HIS A 302 23.98 26.59 -4.20
N GLU A 303 24.77 25.69 -4.75
CA GLU A 303 25.98 26.05 -5.51
C GLU A 303 25.63 26.87 -6.77
N TYR A 304 24.47 26.60 -7.38
CA TYR A 304 23.93 27.35 -8.51
C TYR A 304 23.55 28.79 -8.14
N VAL A 305 22.91 28.93 -6.98
CA VAL A 305 22.48 30.21 -6.42
C VAL A 305 23.71 31.08 -6.13
N GLU A 306 24.74 30.49 -5.51
CA GLU A 306 26.01 31.18 -5.29
C GLU A 306 26.74 31.54 -6.59
N HIS A 307 26.83 30.64 -7.57
CA HIS A 307 27.48 30.95 -8.85
C HIS A 307 26.74 32.03 -9.65
N ALA A 308 25.40 32.02 -9.64
CA ALA A 308 24.60 33.07 -10.25
C ALA A 308 24.77 34.40 -9.52
N ALA A 309 24.83 34.40 -8.18
CA ALA A 309 25.04 35.59 -7.38
C ALA A 309 26.45 36.20 -7.57
N VAL A 310 27.48 35.37 -7.66
CA VAL A 310 28.87 35.82 -7.90
C VAL A 310 29.05 36.38 -9.31
N ALA A 311 28.48 35.74 -10.32
CA ALA A 311 28.53 36.24 -11.70
C ALA A 311 27.81 37.60 -11.88
N VAL A 312 26.81 37.91 -11.03
CA VAL A 312 26.05 39.16 -11.06
C VAL A 312 26.69 40.28 -10.24
N ARG A 313 27.41 39.96 -9.14
CA ARG A 313 28.15 40.97 -8.34
C ARG A 313 29.51 41.36 -8.95
N GLY A 314 30.03 40.58 -9.89
CA GLY A 314 31.29 40.83 -10.59
C GLY A 314 31.17 41.60 -11.92
N SER A 315 29.95 42.00 -12.32
CA SER A 315 29.64 42.80 -13.52
C SER A 315 29.02 44.13 -13.14
#